data_AF-A0A1H6TQQ4-F1
#
_entry.id   AF-A0A1H6TQQ4-F1
#
_cell.length_a   1.000
_cell.length_b   1.000
_cell.length_c   1.000
_cell.angle_alpha   90.00
_cell.angle_beta   90.00
_cell.angle_gamma   90.00
#
_symmetry.space_group_name_H-M   'P 1'
#
loop_
_entity.id
_entity.type
_entity.pdbx_description
1 polymer ?
#
loop_
_entity_poly.entity_id
_entity_poly.type
_entity_poly.pdbx_seq_one_letter_code
_entity_poly.pdbx_strand_id
1 'polypeptide(L)' 'MKYKVVPFVASIDSKNGTSDHVAQQLEILINKYASEGWSYIRLESVTTYVGADDGCFGFGAKPGYTTTRQMAVFSK' A
#
# COMPACT_ATOMS: atom_id res chain seq x y z
N MET A 1 8.40 6.00 21.63
CA MET A 1 7.52 6.19 20.45
C MET A 1 7.75 5.03 19.51
N LYS A 2 6.70 4.29 19.17
CA LYS A 2 6.75 3.16 18.23
C LYS A 2 5.94 3.51 16.98
N TYR A 3 6.42 3.10 15.81
CA TYR A 3 5.72 3.29 14.55
C TYR A 3 5.28 1.95 13.97
N LYS A 4 4.14 1.97 13.29
CA LYS A 4 3.65 0.88 12.44
C LYS A 4 3.38 1.45 11.05
N VAL A 5 3.92 0.79 10.03
CA VAL A 5 3.77 1.18 8.63
C VAL A 5 3.19 -0.01 7.90
N VAL A 6 2.05 0.18 7.23
CA VAL A 6 1.32 -0.91 6.56
C VAL A 6 0.97 -0.50 5.13
N PRO A 7 1.12 -1.41 4.15
CA PRO A 7 0.70 -1.13 2.79
C PRO A 7 -0.80 -0.83 2.72
N PHE A 8 -1.17 0.20 1.97
CA PHE A 8 -2.55 0.48 1.60
C PHE A 8 -2.70 0.33 0.09
N VAL A 9 -3.44 -0.70 -0.31
CA VAL A 9 -3.80 -0.95 -1.71
C VAL A 9 -5.32 -1.08 -1.75
N ALA A 10 -5.99 0.02 -2.09
CA ALA A 10 -7.44 -0.01 -2.28
C ALA A 10 -7.76 -0.80 -3.54
N SER A 11 -8.78 -1.66 -3.46
CA SER A 11 -9.33 -2.37 -4.60
C SER A 11 -10.70 -1.80 -4.92
N ILE A 12 -10.93 -1.44 -6.17
CA ILE A 12 -12.24 -1.00 -6.65
C ILE A 12 -12.71 -1.92 -7.77
N ASP A 13 -14.00 -2.23 -7.77
CA ASP A 13 -14.63 -2.89 -8.92
C ASP A 13 -14.64 -1.92 -10.11
N SER A 14 -14.29 -2.39 -11.31
CA SER A 14 -14.15 -1.51 -12.47
C SER A 14 -15.48 -0.97 -13.00
N LYS A 15 -16.62 -1.53 -12.58
CA LYS A 15 -17.96 -1.11 -13.03
C LYS A 15 -18.65 -0.18 -12.03
N ASN A 16 -18.42 -0.39 -10.73
CA ASN A 16 -19.13 0.33 -9.66
C ASN A 16 -18.20 1.01 -8.64
N GLY A 17 -16.89 0.90 -8.84
CA GLY A 17 -15.88 1.50 -7.98
C GLY A 17 -15.91 3.02 -8.02
N THR A 18 -15.95 3.64 -6.84
CA THR A 18 -15.93 5.10 -6.67
C THR A 18 -14.85 5.52 -5.68
N SER A 19 -14.52 6.80 -5.65
CA SER A 19 -13.64 7.38 -4.62
C SER A 19 -14.15 7.10 -3.20
N ASP A 20 -15.46 6.99 -3.00
CA ASP A 20 -16.06 6.72 -1.70
C ASP A 20 -15.72 5.31 -1.20
N HIS A 21 -15.68 4.33 -2.11
CA HIS A 21 -15.24 2.97 -1.77
C HIS A 21 -13.77 2.93 -1.32
N VAL A 22 -12.91 3.78 -1.93
CA VAL A 22 -11.52 3.91 -1.52
C VAL A 22 -11.41 4.54 -0.13
N ALA A 23 -12.19 5.60 0.12
CA ALA A 23 -12.25 6.28 1.42
C ALA A 23 -12.71 5.32 2.53
N GLN A 24 -13.78 4.56 2.29
CA GLN A 24 -14.29 3.55 3.22
C GLN A 24 -13.25 2.47 3.55
N GLN A 25 -12.50 1.99 2.54
CA GLN A 25 -11.43 1.02 2.77
C GLN A 25 -10.30 1.58 3.64
N LEU A 26 -9.93 2.85 3.44
CA LEU A 26 -8.95 3.51 4.29
C LEU A 26 -9.48 3.68 5.73
N GLU A 27 -10.74 4.09 5.87
CA GLU A 27 -11.39 4.25 7.17
C GLU A 27 -11.44 2.93 7.95
N ILE A 28 -11.79 1.82 7.31
CA ILE A 28 -11.79 0.48 7.91
C ILE A 28 -10.38 0.12 8.42
N LEU A 29 -9.34 0.41 7.63
CA LEU A 29 -7.95 0.15 8.02
C LEU A 29 -7.54 0.98 9.24
N ILE A 30 -7.91 2.27 9.25
CA ILE A 30 -7.63 3.19 10.36
C ILE A 30 -8.34 2.71 11.62
N ASN A 31 -9.63 2.40 11.54
CA ASN A 31 -10.45 1.95 12.67
C ASN A 31 -9.96 0.62 13.24
N LYS A 32 -9.52 -0.31 12.39
CA LYS A 32 -8.87 -1.56 12.82
C LYS A 32 -7.67 -1.28 13.72
N TYR A 33 -6.71 -0.47 13.27
CA TYR A 33 -5.52 -0.19 14.08
C TYR A 33 -5.79 0.72 15.27
N ALA A 34 -6.77 1.61 15.19
CA ALA A 34 -7.26 2.38 16.33
C ALA A 34 -7.75 1.46 17.46
N SER A 35 -8.50 0.39 17.14
CA SER A 35 -8.92 -0.61 18.14
C SER A 35 -7.77 -1.40 18.77
N GLU A 36 -6.63 -1.48 18.09
CA GLU A 36 -5.38 -2.06 18.62
C GLU A 36 -4.54 -1.02 19.42
N GLY A 37 -5.06 0.20 19.58
CA GLY A 37 -4.45 1.30 20.30
C GLY A 37 -3.34 2.03 19.52
N TRP A 38 -3.42 2.07 18.19
CA TRP A 38 -2.52 2.86 17.34
C TRP A 38 -3.23 4.12 16.84
N SER A 39 -2.50 5.24 16.79
CA SER A 39 -3.01 6.50 16.25
C SER A 39 -2.60 6.66 14.79
N TYR A 40 -3.56 6.94 13.90
CA TYR A 40 -3.26 7.26 12.49
C TYR A 40 -2.51 8.58 12.38
N ILE A 41 -1.49 8.62 11.53
CA ILE A 41 -0.72 9.83 11.23
C ILE A 41 -1.04 10.32 9.83
N ARG A 42 -0.78 9.48 8.80
CA ARG A 42 -0.90 9.86 7.38
C ARG A 42 -0.80 8.67 6.45
N LEU A 43 -1.13 8.91 5.17
CA LEU A 43 -0.67 8.12 4.04
C LEU A 43 0.64 8.69 3.51
N GLU A 44 1.61 7.81 3.27
CA GLU A 44 2.92 8.13 2.72
C GLU A 44 3.13 7.38 1.40
N SER A 45 3.66 8.08 0.39
CA SER A 45 4.03 7.46 -0.89
C SER A 45 5.49 7.03 -0.85
N VAL A 46 5.76 5.73 -0.94
CA VAL A 46 7.13 5.19 -0.98
C VAL A 46 7.42 4.74 -2.40
N THR A 47 8.37 5.43 -3.05
CA THR A 47 8.89 5.05 -4.37
C THR A 47 10.11 4.16 -4.21
N THR A 48 10.14 3.05 -4.94
CA THR A 48 11.21 2.06 -4.90
C THR A 48 11.51 1.52 -6.29
N TYR A 49 12.68 0.91 -6.45
CA TYR A 49 13.09 0.25 -7.68
C TYR A 49 13.01 -1.28 -7.49
N VAL A 50 12.27 -1.94 -8.37
CA VAL A 50 12.26 -3.39 -8.49
C VAL A 50 13.38 -3.79 -9.44
N GLY A 51 14.34 -4.57 -8.95
CA GLY A 51 15.46 -5.07 -9.77
C GLY A 51 14.97 -5.90 -10.96
N ALA A 52 15.80 -5.95 -12.01
CA ALA A 52 15.54 -6.83 -13.13
C ALA A 52 15.52 -8.30 -12.67
N ASP A 53 14.66 -9.08 -13.29
CA ASP A 53 14.60 -10.53 -13.14
C ASP A 53 15.09 -11.13 -14.45
N ASP A 54 16.23 -11.81 -14.43
CA ASP A 54 16.86 -12.40 -15.62
C ASP A 54 16.09 -13.63 -16.15
N GLY A 55 15.08 -14.11 -15.41
CA GLY A 55 14.31 -15.29 -15.77
C GLY A 55 15.15 -16.57 -15.75
N CYS A 56 14.63 -17.63 -16.39
CA CYS A 56 15.36 -18.90 -16.52
C CYS A 56 16.02 -18.95 -17.91
N PHE A 57 17.36 -18.85 -17.96
CA PHE A 57 18.12 -18.76 -19.22
C PHE A 57 17.65 -17.64 -20.16
N GLY A 58 17.22 -16.50 -19.61
CA GLY A 58 16.72 -15.35 -20.37
C GLY A 58 15.25 -15.47 -20.83
N PHE A 59 14.62 -16.64 -20.68
CA PHE A 59 13.18 -16.77 -20.91
C PHE A 59 12.40 -16.20 -19.72
N GLY A 60 11.47 -15.30 -20.04
CA GLY A 60 10.66 -14.61 -19.03
C GLY A 60 11.36 -13.47 -18.31
N ALA A 61 12.51 -13.00 -18.83
CA ALA A 61 13.22 -11.87 -18.26
C ALA A 61 12.32 -10.63 -18.17
N LYS A 62 12.33 -9.95 -17.03
CA LYS A 62 11.58 -8.72 -16.77
C LYS A 62 12.55 -7.59 -16.50
N PRO A 63 12.47 -6.47 -17.24
CA PRO A 63 13.29 -5.31 -16.93
C PRO A 63 12.93 -4.79 -15.54
N GLY A 64 13.94 -4.29 -14.82
CA GLY A 64 13.70 -3.60 -13.56
C GLY A 64 12.90 -2.31 -13.81
N TYR A 65 12.07 -1.94 -12.85
CA TYR A 65 11.15 -0.81 -12.98
C TYR A 65 10.97 -0.09 -11.65
N THR A 66 10.69 1.22 -11.72
CA THR A 66 10.33 2.02 -10.56
C THR A 66 8.84 1.88 -10.28
N THR A 67 8.47 1.71 -9.01
CA THR A 67 7.08 1.64 -8.58
C THR A 67 6.86 2.44 -7.31
N THR A 68 5.65 2.95 -7.12
CA THR A 68 5.23 3.70 -5.94
C THR A 68 4.14 2.93 -5.21
N ARG A 69 4.30 2.78 -3.90
CA ARG A 69 3.31 2.12 -3.02
C ARG A 69 2.86 3.09 -1.94
N GLN A 70 1.55 3.12 -1.67
CA GLN A 70 0.99 3.88 -0.56
C GLN A 70 1.12 3.09 0.74
N MET A 71 1.53 3.77 1.81
CA MET A 71 1.72 3.20 3.13
C MET A 71 0.93 4.03 4.15
N ALA A 72 0.08 3.39 4.95
CA ALA A 72 -0.55 4.03 6.09
C ALA A 72 0.39 3.97 7.30
N VAL A 73 0.66 5.13 7.89
CA VAL A 73 1.60 5.31 9.00
C VAL A 73 0.82 5.55 10.29
N PHE A 74 1.18 4.81 11.33
CA PHE A 74 0.59 4.88 12.66
C PHE A 74 1.66 5.03 13.75
N SER A 75 1.30 5.59 14.90
CA SER A 75 2.16 5.66 16.11
C SER A 75 1.50 5.12 17.37
N LYS A 76 2.33 4.75 18.34
CA LYS A 76 1.95 4.31 19.70
C LYS A 76 3.02 4.68 20.73
#